data_AF-A0A074LIT9-F1
#
_entry.id   AF-A0A074LIT9-F1
#
_cell.length_a   1.000
_cell.length_b   1.000
_cell.length_c   1.000
_cell.angle_alpha   90.00
_cell.angle_beta   90.00
_cell.angle_gamma   90.00
#
_symmetry.space_group_name_H-M   'P 1'
#
loop_
_entity.id
_entity.type
_entity.pdbx_description
1 polymer ?
#
loop_
_entity_poly.entity_id
_entity_poly.type
_entity_poly.pdbx_seq_one_letter_code
_entity_poly.pdbx_strand_id
1 'polypeptide(L)' 'MAANQIRLLLEQTRDDMVATGHKYTHLVTIVELPSGAREVIVNTDELQSKIEYLLKTYDEGMRMKANSAISIVGATVV' A
#
# COMPACT_ATOMS: atom_id res chain seq x y z
N MET A 1 -4.38 0.98 -19.63
CA MET A 1 -3.23 0.64 -18.75
C MET A 1 -3.66 -0.50 -17.85
N ALA A 2 -2.83 -1.52 -17.64
CA ALA A 2 -3.17 -2.63 -16.74
C ALA A 2 -3.24 -2.13 -15.29
N ALA A 3 -4.17 -2.66 -14.50
CA ALA A 3 -4.29 -2.30 -13.09
C ALA A 3 -3.07 -2.82 -12.31
N ASN A 4 -2.52 -1.97 -11.43
CA ASN A 4 -1.41 -2.36 -10.56
C ASN A 4 -1.92 -3.33 -9.47
N GLN A 5 -1.35 -4.53 -9.38
CA GLN A 5 -1.78 -5.58 -8.45
C GLN A 5 -1.69 -5.16 -6.98
N ILE A 6 -0.69 -4.35 -6.61
CA ILE A 6 -0.53 -3.83 -5.25
C ILE A 6 -1.67 -2.88 -4.92
N ARG A 7 -2.02 -2.00 -5.85
CA ARG A 7 -3.15 -1.08 -5.67
C ARG A 7 -4.46 -1.85 -5.50
N LEU A 8 -4.70 -2.84 -6.36
CA LEU A 8 -5.88 -3.70 -6.27
C LEU A 8 -5.96 -4.43 -4.92
N LEU A 9 -4.84 -4.98 -4.44
CA LEU A 9 -4.78 -5.60 -3.12
C LEU A 9 -5.21 -4.61 -2.03
N LEU A 10 -4.62 -3.41 -2.01
CA LEU A 10 -4.94 -2.39 -1.00
C LEU A 10 -6.40 -1.93 -1.06
N GLU A 11 -6.96 -1.75 -2.27
CA GLU A 11 -8.37 -1.40 -2.46
C GLU A 11 -9.30 -2.52 -1.96
N GLN A 12 -9.03 -3.77 -2.33
CA GLN A 12 -9.78 -4.94 -1.88
C GLN A 12 -9.71 -5.12 -0.36
N THR A 13 -8.53 -4.97 0.23
CA THR A 13 -8.34 -5.06 1.68
C THR A 13 -9.14 -3.97 2.39
N ARG A 14 -9.07 -2.71 1.94
CA ARG A 14 -9.86 -1.62 2.54
C ARG A 14 -11.36 -1.93 2.46
N ASP A 15 -11.83 -2.37 1.29
CA ASP A 15 -13.25 -2.63 1.07
C ASP A 15 -13.73 -3.82 1.89
N ASP A 16 -12.92 -4.87 2.05
CA ASP A 16 -13.19 -5.99 2.96
C ASP A 16 -13.29 -5.52 4.43
N MET A 17 -12.31 -4.74 4.91
CA MET A 17 -12.34 -4.20 6.28
C MET A 17 -13.63 -3.40 6.56
N VAL A 18 -14.09 -2.61 5.59
CA VAL A 18 -15.32 -1.81 5.72
C VAL A 18 -16.57 -2.67 5.62
N ALA A 19 -16.62 -3.63 4.69
CA ALA A 19 -17.80 -4.43 4.41
C ALA A 19 -18.03 -5.54 5.47
N THR A 20 -16.96 -6.16 5.95
CA THR A 20 -17.04 -7.34 6.84
C THR A 20 -16.62 -7.02 8.28
N GLY A 21 -15.95 -5.89 8.52
CA GLY A 21 -15.35 -5.58 9.81
C GLY A 21 -14.12 -6.44 10.12
N HIS A 22 -13.56 -7.14 9.12
CA HIS A 22 -12.36 -7.95 9.30
C HIS A 22 -11.19 -7.09 9.80
N LYS A 23 -10.43 -7.63 10.75
CA LYS A 23 -9.29 -6.96 11.37
C LYS A 23 -8.01 -7.67 11.01
N TYR A 24 -7.33 -7.14 9.99
CA TYR A 24 -5.95 -7.51 9.70
C TYR A 24 -5.03 -7.05 10.83
N THR A 25 -3.92 -7.76 10.98
CA THR A 25 -2.94 -7.56 12.05
C THR A 25 -1.67 -6.90 11.54
N HIS A 26 -1.32 -7.09 10.27
CA HIS A 26 -0.10 -6.56 9.67
C HIS A 26 -0.35 -6.05 8.24
N LEU A 27 0.24 -4.90 7.94
CA LEU A 27 0.47 -4.44 6.57
C LEU A 27 1.98 -4.31 6.36
N VAL A 28 2.51 -5.10 5.44
CA VAL A 28 3.92 -5.04 5.04
C VAL A 28 4.00 -4.44 3.65
N THR A 29 4.79 -3.38 3.49
CA THR A 29 5.06 -2.77 2.18
C THR A 29 6.55 -2.74 1.89
N ILE A 30 6.91 -2.92 0.63
CA ILE A 30 8.28 -2.77 0.13
C ILE A 30 8.33 -1.48 -0.70
N VAL A 31 9.11 -0.51 -0.23
CA VAL A 31 9.28 0.80 -0.88
C VAL A 31 10.64 0.84 -1.58
N GLU A 32 10.65 1.15 -2.87
CA GLU A 32 11.86 1.41 -3.64
C GLU A 32 12.13 2.93 -3.67
N LEU A 33 13.32 3.32 -3.21
CA LEU A 33 13.80 4.70 -3.17
C LEU A 33 14.51 5.08 -4.47
N PRO A 34 14.76 6.39 -4.73
CA PRO A 34 15.44 6.84 -5.95
C PRO A 34 16.87 6.31 -6.09
N SER A 35 17.49 5.90 -4.98
CA SER A 35 18.81 5.26 -4.96
C SER A 35 18.80 3.79 -5.43
N GLY A 36 17.62 3.19 -5.62
CA GLY A 36 17.45 1.76 -5.84
C GLY A 36 17.41 0.92 -4.55
N ALA A 37 17.60 1.55 -3.38
CA ALA A 37 17.43 0.86 -2.09
C ALA A 37 15.97 0.46 -1.88
N ARG A 38 15.75 -0.71 -1.25
CA ARG A 38 14.43 -1.22 -0.90
C ARG A 38 14.26 -1.26 0.61
N GLU A 39 13.23 -0.60 1.10
CA GLU A 39 12.88 -0.55 2.50
C GLU A 39 11.61 -1.38 2.75
N VAL A 40 11.63 -2.19 3.81
CA VAL A 40 10.46 -2.93 4.27
C VAL A 40 9.85 -2.18 5.45
N ILE A 41 8.58 -1.82 5.32
CA ILE A 41 7.82 -1.11 6.35
C ILE A 41 6.70 -2.04 6.82
N VAL A 42 6.69 -2.33 8.12
CA VAL A 42 5.65 -3.13 8.77
C VAL A 42 4.80 -2.21 9.63
N ASN A 43 3.50 -2.17 9.38
CA ASN A 43 2.52 -1.47 10.20
C ASN A 43 1.68 -2.54 10.92
N THR A 44 1.44 -2.34 12.21
CA THR A 44 0.70 -3.27 13.08
C THR A 44 -0.51 -2.62 13.76
N ASP A 45 -0.74 -1.34 13.50
CA ASP A 45 -1.83 -0.56 14.08
C ASP A 45 -2.38 0.43 13.05
N GLU A 46 -3.61 0.86 13.25
CA GLU A 46 -4.36 1.80 12.39
C GLU A 46 -4.31 1.43 10.89
N LEU A 47 -4.38 0.13 10.58
CA LEU A 47 -4.14 -0.37 9.21
C LEU A 47 -5.10 0.20 8.18
N GLN A 48 -6.37 0.41 8.52
CA GLN A 48 -7.34 1.02 7.60
C GLN A 48 -6.89 2.42 7.18
N SER A 49 -6.57 3.28 8.15
CA SER A 49 -6.08 4.63 7.90
C SER A 49 -4.75 4.62 7.14
N LYS A 50 -3.89 3.65 7.41
CA LYS A 50 -2.64 3.48 6.67
C LYS A 50 -2.89 3.13 5.21
N ILE A 51 -3.79 2.19 4.92
CA ILE A 51 -4.16 1.80 3.55
C ILE A 51 -4.76 3.00 2.81
N GLU A 52 -5.67 3.75 3.44
CA GLU A 52 -6.25 4.98 2.87
C GLU A 52 -5.18 6.03 2.54
N TYR A 53 -4.22 6.22 3.45
CA TYR A 53 -3.07 7.09 3.22
C TYR A 53 -2.25 6.64 2.00
N LEU A 54 -1.93 5.35 1.87
CA LEU A 54 -1.17 4.84 0.74
C LEU A 54 -1.93 5.04 -0.58
N LEU A 55 -3.21 4.68 -0.63
CA LEU A 55 -4.05 4.83 -1.82
C LEU A 55 -4.23 6.29 -2.26
N LYS A 56 -4.19 7.23 -1.31
CA LYS A 56 -4.23 8.67 -1.55
C LYS A 56 -2.89 9.24 -2.00
N THR A 57 -1.80 8.79 -1.38
CA THR A 57 -0.45 9.37 -1.52
C THR A 57 0.27 8.87 -2.78
N TYR A 58 -0.07 7.66 -3.23
CA TYR A 58 0.49 7.04 -4.43
C TYR A 58 -0.52 7.06 -5.58
N ASP A 59 -0.03 7.10 -6.82
CA ASP A 59 -0.83 7.08 -8.05
C ASP A 59 -1.34 5.65 -8.40
N GLU A 60 -1.96 5.50 -9.57
CA GLU A 60 -2.46 4.21 -10.06
C GLU A 60 -1.34 3.19 -10.28
N GLY A 61 -0.11 3.66 -10.51
CA GLY A 61 1.10 2.87 -10.68
C GLY A 61 1.84 2.60 -9.37
N MET A 62 1.27 2.98 -8.22
CA MET A 62 1.94 2.91 -6.91
C MET A 62 3.24 3.71 -6.84
N ARG A 63 3.33 4.84 -7.57
CA ARG A 63 4.41 5.83 -7.43
C ARG A 63 3.94 7.01 -6.59
N MET A 64 4.80 7.54 -5.73
CA MET A 64 4.40 8.61 -4.82
C MET A 64 4.11 9.89 -5.61
N LYS A 65 2.95 10.50 -5.40
CA LYS A 65 2.52 11.70 -6.16
C LYS A 65 3.46 12.89 -5.99
N ALA A 66 4.04 13.04 -4.79
CA ALA A 66 4.99 14.12 -4.48
C ALA A 66 6.40 13.87 -5.04
N ASN A 67 6.77 12.62 -5.30
CA ASN A 67 8.05 12.25 -5.93
C ASN A 67 7.92 10.88 -6.58
N SER A 68 7.73 10.85 -7.89
CA SER A 68 7.46 9.62 -8.65
C SER A 68 8.66 8.67 -8.76
N ALA A 69 9.84 9.08 -8.30
CA ALA A 69 11.01 8.20 -8.13
C ALA A 69 10.93 7.31 -6.88
N ILE A 70 9.93 7.53 -6.00
CA ILE A 70 9.59 6.64 -4.89
C ILE A 70 8.39 5.80 -5.30
N SER A 71 8.48 4.47 -5.11
CA SER A 71 7.38 3.57 -5.48
C SER A 71 7.20 2.41 -4.50
N ILE A 72 5.97 1.93 -4.36
CA ILE A 72 5.69 0.69 -3.65
C ILE A 72 5.73 -0.45 -4.67
N VAL A 73 6.67 -1.37 -4.47
CA VAL A 73 6.98 -2.48 -5.38
C VAL A 73 6.53 -3.83 -4.85
N GLY A 74 6.01 -3.88 -3.62
CA GLY A 74 5.37 -5.05 -3.04
C GLY A 74 4.52 -4.70 -1.83
N ALA A 75 3.46 -5.46 -1.59
CA ALA A 75 2.68 -5.38 -0.37
C ALA A 75 2.07 -6.75 -0.01
N THR A 76 1.87 -6.98 1.28
CA THR A 76 1.07 -8.09 1.79
C THR A 76 0.31 -7.64 3.04
N VAL A 77 -0.87 -8.21 3.24
CA VAL A 77 -1.75 -7.93 4.38
C VAL A 77 -2.09 -9.26 5.03
N VAL A 78 -1.94 -9.32 6.35
CA VAL A 78 -2.13 -10.54 7.17
C VAL A 78 -2.94 -10.23 8.40
#